data_AF-A0A1F8QUU5-F1
#
_entry.id   AF-A0A1F8QUU5-F1
#
_cell.length_a   1.000
_cell.length_b   1.000
_cell.length_c   1.000
_cell.angle_alpha   90.00
_cell.angle_beta   90.00
_cell.angle_gamma   90.00
#
_symmetry.space_group_name_H-M   'P 1'
#
loop_
_entity.id
_entity.type
_entity.pdbx_description
1 polymer ?
#
loop_
_entity_poly.entity_id
_entity_poly.type
_entity_poly.pdbx_seq_one_letter_code
_entity_poly.pdbx_strand_id
1 'polypeptide(L)'
;MGKYQRLSRSAPPPRRPWTIHPIWRGIGCLMLLIGPIVAVAAAHILLDMNLERAWFAVPREFAAPYTLPEANYTVTHFFGDLLVAGVFLLIGFALIMIVYSIIYSIMGPPRYGPLDAPPVSGRGRSLRR
;
A
#
# COMPACT_ATOMS: atom_id res chain seq x y z
N MET A 1 40.01 30.82 -18.17
CA MET A 1 38.92 30.69 -17.17
C MET A 1 38.71 29.21 -16.77
N GLY A 2 39.66 28.57 -16.07
CA GLY A 2 39.59 27.13 -15.78
C GLY A 2 39.93 26.70 -14.35
N LYS A 3 40.19 27.65 -13.43
CA LYS A 3 40.68 27.33 -12.07
C LYS A 3 39.58 26.98 -11.07
N TYR A 4 38.33 27.37 -11.29
CA TYR A 4 37.24 27.16 -10.32
C TYR A 4 36.37 25.92 -10.59
N GLN A 5 36.56 25.23 -11.73
CA GLN A 5 35.71 24.12 -12.13
C GLN A 5 35.95 22.83 -11.31
N ARG A 6 37.08 22.74 -10.59
CA ARG A 6 37.43 21.56 -9.76
C ARG A 6 36.68 21.52 -8.42
N LEU A 7 36.10 22.63 -7.96
CA LEU A 7 35.34 22.70 -6.70
C LEU A 7 33.87 22.27 -6.87
N SER A 8 33.38 22.19 -8.11
CA SER A 8 32.02 21.73 -8.43
C SER A 8 31.96 20.22 -8.70
N ARG A 9 33.03 19.46 -8.42
CA ARG A 9 32.99 18.00 -8.54
C ARG A 9 32.22 17.44 -7.35
N SER A 10 30.89 17.53 -7.42
CA SER A 10 29.99 16.85 -6.48
C SER A 10 30.43 15.40 -6.41
N ALA A 11 30.87 14.97 -5.23
CA ALA A 11 31.21 13.59 -4.99
C ALA A 11 30.00 12.72 -5.40
N PRO A 12 30.20 11.59 -6.10
CA PRO A 12 29.10 10.69 -6.40
C PRO A 12 28.38 10.37 -5.09
N PRO A 13 27.03 10.43 -5.05
CA PRO A 13 26.29 10.19 -3.83
C PRO A 13 26.70 8.82 -3.26
N PRO A 14 26.92 8.71 -1.95
CA PRO A 14 27.30 7.45 -1.32
C PRO A 14 26.27 6.40 -1.72
N ARG A 15 26.74 5.22 -2.13
CA ARG A 15 25.86 4.10 -2.51
C ARG A 15 24.98 3.79 -1.31
N ARG A 16 23.66 3.90 -1.50
CA ARG A 16 22.67 3.58 -0.46
C ARG A 16 22.89 2.12 -0.06
N PRO A 17 23.21 1.81 1.21
CA PRO A 17 23.48 0.43 1.61
C PRO A 17 22.21 -0.43 1.59
N TRP A 18 21.04 0.19 1.58
CA TRP A 18 19.74 -0.47 1.44
C TRP A 18 19.31 -0.51 -0.03
N THR A 19 19.57 -1.65 -0.66
CA THR A 19 18.85 -2.08 -1.86
C THR A 19 17.57 -2.78 -1.41
N ILE A 20 16.41 -2.30 -1.89
CA ILE A 20 15.13 -2.99 -1.64
C ILE A 20 15.26 -4.40 -2.22
N HIS A 21 15.15 -5.42 -1.37
CA HIS A 21 15.30 -6.80 -1.83
C HIS A 21 14.30 -7.08 -2.96
N PRO A 22 14.72 -7.63 -4.10
CA PRO A 22 13.84 -7.83 -5.27
C PRO A 22 12.59 -8.67 -4.95
N ILE A 23 12.69 -9.57 -3.97
CA ILE A 23 11.57 -10.37 -3.46
C ILE A 23 10.43 -9.51 -2.93
N TRP A 24 10.73 -8.43 -2.18
CA TRP A 24 9.71 -7.52 -1.65
C TRP A 24 8.99 -6.75 -2.75
N ARG A 25 9.66 -6.48 -3.88
CA ARG A 25 9.02 -5.88 -5.06
C ARG A 25 8.09 -6.88 -5.76
N GLY A 26 8.48 -8.16 -5.80
CA GLY A 26 7.69 -9.24 -6.39
C GLY A 26 6.39 -9.51 -5.63
N ILE A 27 6.44 -9.55 -4.30
CA ILE A 27 5.26 -9.76 -3.45
C ILE A 27 4.22 -8.66 -3.67
N GLY A 28 4.64 -7.39 -3.69
CA GLY A 28 3.73 -6.27 -3.95
C GLY A 28 3.06 -6.35 -5.33
N CYS A 29 3.80 -6.74 -6.36
CA CYS A 29 3.25 -6.93 -7.71
C CYS A 29 2.20 -8.06 -7.75
N LEU A 30 2.51 -9.19 -7.10
CA LEU A 30 1.58 -10.32 -7.02
C LEU A 30 0.29 -9.92 -6.29
N MET A 31 0.39 -9.16 -5.20
CA MET A 31 -0.77 -8.71 -4.43
C MET A 31 -1.63 -7.71 -5.19
N LEU A 32 -1.03 -6.90 -6.06
CA LEU A 32 -1.77 -5.97 -6.92
C LEU A 32 -2.62 -6.73 -7.96
N LEU A 33 -2.16 -7.90 -8.42
CA LEU A 33 -2.93 -8.78 -9.29
C LEU A 33 -3.98 -9.61 -8.53
N ILE A 34 -3.59 -10.27 -7.44
CA ILE A 34 -4.46 -11.20 -6.72
C ILE A 34 -5.50 -10.46 -5.88
N GLY A 35 -5.14 -9.32 -5.29
CA GLY A 35 -5.99 -8.56 -4.37
C GLY A 35 -7.35 -8.20 -4.97
N PRO A 36 -7.43 -7.56 -6.15
CA PRO A 36 -8.69 -7.22 -6.79
C PRO A 36 -9.55 -8.46 -7.13
N ILE A 37 -8.91 -9.55 -7.57
CA ILE A 37 -9.61 -10.79 -7.93
C ILE A 37 -10.29 -11.39 -6.69
N VAL A 38 -9.54 -11.52 -5.59
CA VAL A 38 -10.07 -12.06 -4.34
C VAL A 38 -11.12 -11.14 -3.73
N ALA A 39 -10.93 -9.82 -3.79
CA ALA A 39 -11.87 -8.85 -3.25
C ALA A 39 -13.22 -8.88 -3.96
N VAL A 40 -13.24 -8.97 -5.30
CA VAL A 40 -14.49 -9.09 -6.07
C VAL A 40 -15.19 -10.42 -5.79
N ALA A 41 -14.44 -11.53 -5.75
CA ALA A 41 -15.02 -12.84 -5.44
C ALA A 41 -15.62 -12.88 -4.02
N ALA A 42 -14.91 -12.32 -3.03
CA ALA A 42 -15.40 -12.23 -1.66
C ALA A 42 -16.61 -11.31 -1.52
N ALA A 43 -16.63 -10.19 -2.27
CA ALA A 43 -17.76 -9.27 -2.30
C ALA A 43 -19.04 -9.95 -2.80
N HIS A 44 -18.94 -10.66 -3.93
CA HIS A 44 -20.05 -11.38 -4.54
C HIS A 44 -20.67 -12.39 -3.57
N ILE A 45 -19.83 -13.23 -2.97
CA ILE A 45 -20.30 -14.23 -1.99
C ILE A 45 -20.96 -13.56 -0.78
N LEU A 46 -20.36 -12.48 -0.25
CA LEU A 46 -20.92 -11.79 0.91
C LEU A 46 -22.27 -11.15 0.58
N LEU A 47 -22.40 -10.53 -0.60
CA LEU A 47 -23.63 -9.86 -1.00
C LEU A 47 -24.76 -10.86 -1.23
N ASP A 48 -24.48 -11.98 -1.91
CA ASP A 48 -25.45 -13.07 -2.08
C ASP A 48 -25.94 -13.61 -0.74
N MET A 49 -25.02 -13.90 0.18
CA MET A 49 -25.38 -14.36 1.52
C MET A 49 -26.20 -13.32 2.29
N ASN A 50 -25.89 -12.03 2.11
CA ASN A 50 -26.65 -10.96 2.75
C ASN A 50 -28.06 -10.81 2.14
N LEU A 51 -28.24 -11.01 0.84
CA LEU A 51 -29.55 -10.97 0.18
C LEU A 51 -30.42 -12.17 0.57
N GLU A 52 -29.82 -13.35 0.74
CA GLU A 52 -30.52 -14.55 1.21
C GLU A 52 -30.94 -14.45 2.69
N ARG A 53 -30.05 -13.95 3.55
CA ARG A 53 -30.23 -13.96 5.01
C ARG A 53 -30.73 -12.64 5.58
N ALA A 54 -30.78 -11.59 4.76
CA ALA A 54 -31.19 -10.24 5.12
C ALA A 54 -30.48 -9.68 6.36
N TRP A 55 -29.15 -9.87 6.48
CA TRP A 55 -28.39 -9.34 7.63
C TRP A 55 -28.43 -7.81 7.69
N PHE A 56 -28.37 -7.16 6.52
CA PHE A 56 -28.45 -5.72 6.37
C PHE A 56 -29.39 -5.34 5.23
N ALA A 57 -30.16 -4.27 5.42
CA ALA A 57 -31.02 -3.71 4.39
C ALA A 57 -30.15 -3.08 3.29
N VAL A 58 -30.18 -3.66 2.10
CA VAL A 58 -29.46 -3.15 0.93
C VAL A 58 -30.43 -2.30 0.09
N PRO A 59 -30.08 -1.03 -0.22
CA PRO A 59 -30.87 -0.22 -1.14
C PRO A 59 -31.02 -0.90 -2.51
N ARG A 60 -32.17 -0.72 -3.16
CA ARG A 60 -32.48 -1.38 -4.45
C ARG A 60 -31.48 -1.03 -5.54
N GLU A 61 -30.86 0.14 -5.47
CA GLU A 61 -29.86 0.63 -6.42
C GLU A 61 -28.60 -0.25 -6.43
N PHE A 62 -28.22 -0.83 -5.28
CA PHE A 62 -27.05 -1.70 -5.17
C PHE A 62 -27.37 -3.17 -5.46
N ALA A 63 -28.61 -3.58 -5.26
CA ALA A 63 -29.10 -4.93 -5.56
C ALA A 63 -29.66 -5.06 -7.00
N ALA A 64 -29.71 -3.96 -7.76
CA ALA A 64 -30.26 -3.97 -9.10
C ALA A 64 -29.32 -4.67 -10.10
N PRO A 65 -29.86 -5.54 -10.98
CA PRO A 65 -29.09 -6.14 -12.04
C PRO A 65 -28.73 -5.11 -13.11
N TYR A 66 -27.48 -5.18 -13.57
CA TYR A 66 -26.97 -4.37 -14.67
C TYR A 66 -26.73 -5.26 -15.89
N THR A 67 -27.36 -4.92 -17.01
CA THR A 67 -27.20 -5.64 -18.27
C THR A 67 -26.19 -4.91 -19.14
N LEU A 68 -25.16 -5.63 -19.58
CA LEU A 68 -24.18 -5.10 -20.53
C LEU A 68 -24.73 -5.26 -21.96
N PRO A 69 -25.06 -4.16 -22.68
CA PRO A 69 -25.74 -4.25 -23.98
C PRO A 69 -24.91 -4.95 -25.05
N GLU A 70 -23.58 -4.87 -24.96
CA GLU A 70 -22.67 -5.44 -25.97
C GLU A 70 -22.45 -6.96 -25.81
N ALA A 71 -22.63 -7.49 -24.60
CA ALA A 71 -22.29 -8.89 -24.29
C ALA A 71 -23.51 -9.76 -23.97
N ASN A 72 -24.73 -9.19 -23.91
CA ASN A 72 -25.94 -9.86 -23.42
C ASN A 72 -25.73 -10.59 -22.06
N TYR A 73 -24.78 -10.10 -21.27
CA TYR A 73 -24.47 -10.67 -19.96
C TYR A 73 -25.12 -9.79 -18.88
N THR A 74 -25.86 -10.45 -17.99
CA THR A 74 -26.55 -9.79 -16.87
C THR A 74 -25.76 -10.04 -15.61
N VAL A 75 -25.27 -8.96 -14.99
CA VAL A 75 -24.61 -9.03 -13.69
C VAL A 75 -25.64 -8.66 -12.62
N THR A 76 -25.89 -9.56 -11.67
CA THR A 76 -27.02 -9.47 -10.74
C THR A 76 -26.97 -8.26 -9.81
N HIS A 77 -25.80 -7.90 -9.29
CA HIS A 77 -25.64 -6.82 -8.29
C HIS A 77 -24.29 -6.11 -8.44
N PHE A 78 -24.01 -5.64 -9.66
CA PHE A 78 -22.71 -5.05 -10.05
C PHE A 78 -22.22 -3.91 -9.15
N PHE A 79 -23.10 -2.95 -8.83
CA PHE A 79 -22.72 -1.81 -8.00
C PHE A 79 -22.49 -2.19 -6.54
N GLY A 80 -23.27 -3.14 -6.01
CA GLY A 80 -23.07 -3.70 -4.68
C GLY A 80 -21.72 -4.40 -4.57
N ASP A 81 -21.38 -5.23 -5.56
CA ASP A 81 -20.09 -5.93 -5.63
C ASP A 81 -18.93 -4.96 -5.65
N LEU A 82 -18.99 -3.90 -6.46
CA LEU A 82 -17.90 -2.95 -6.60
C LEU A 82 -17.65 -2.16 -5.31
N LEU A 83 -18.72 -1.77 -4.61
CA LEU A 83 -18.62 -1.07 -3.33
C LEU A 83 -18.02 -1.98 -2.25
N VAL A 84 -18.57 -3.19 -2.11
CA VAL A 84 -18.10 -4.15 -1.09
C VAL A 84 -16.67 -4.62 -1.39
N ALA A 85 -16.34 -4.85 -2.66
CA ALA A 85 -14.98 -5.17 -3.08
C ALA A 85 -14.00 -4.02 -2.76
N GLY A 86 -14.41 -2.77 -2.98
CA GLY A 86 -13.64 -1.59 -2.58
C GLY A 86 -13.36 -1.54 -1.08
N VAL A 87 -14.36 -1.86 -0.25
CA VAL A 87 -14.19 -1.98 1.20
C VAL A 87 -13.24 -3.13 1.55
N PHE A 88 -13.39 -4.30 0.93
CA PHE A 88 -12.47 -5.43 1.14
C PHE A 88 -11.03 -5.13 0.73
N LEU A 89 -10.83 -4.41 -0.38
CA LEU A 89 -9.50 -3.95 -0.79
C LEU A 89 -8.88 -3.01 0.25
N LEU A 90 -9.67 -2.07 0.79
CA LEU A 90 -9.21 -1.15 1.82
C LEU A 90 -8.83 -1.91 3.10
N ILE A 91 -9.69 -2.81 3.57
CA ILE A 91 -9.45 -3.64 4.76
C ILE A 91 -8.24 -4.55 4.53
N GLY A 92 -8.16 -5.22 3.39
CA GLY A 92 -7.05 -6.09 3.02
C GLY A 92 -5.73 -5.32 3.01
N PHE A 93 -5.70 -4.17 2.33
CA PHE A 93 -4.53 -3.29 2.29
C PHE A 93 -4.12 -2.82 3.69
N ALA A 94 -5.08 -2.42 4.53
CA ALA A 94 -4.81 -2.01 5.90
C ALA A 94 -4.19 -3.15 6.72
N LEU A 95 -4.72 -4.37 6.60
CA LEU A 95 -4.20 -5.55 7.30
C LEU A 95 -2.76 -5.86 6.86
N ILE A 96 -2.49 -5.81 5.56
CA ILE A 96 -1.16 -6.01 4.99
C ILE A 96 -0.19 -4.95 5.50
N MET A 97 -0.60 -3.67 5.57
CA MET A 97 0.21 -2.57 6.10
C MET A 97 0.56 -2.79 7.57
N ILE A 98 -0.39 -3.27 8.38
CA ILE A 98 -0.14 -3.62 9.77
C ILE A 98 0.92 -4.73 9.85
N VAL A 99 0.74 -5.82 9.12
CA VAL A 99 1.71 -6.93 9.10
C VAL A 99 3.09 -6.45 8.63
N TYR A 100 3.14 -5.64 7.57
CA TYR A 100 4.37 -5.06 7.06
C TYR A 100 5.08 -4.19 8.11
N SER A 101 4.33 -3.37 8.85
CA SER A 101 4.89 -2.53 9.90
C SER A 101 5.52 -3.35 11.04
N ILE A 102 4.90 -4.48 11.40
CA ILE A 102 5.42 -5.40 12.42
C ILE A 102 6.71 -6.05 11.91
N ILE A 103 6.70 -6.57 10.68
CA ILE A 103 7.89 -7.17 10.07
C ILE A 103 9.04 -6.16 9.98
N TYR A 104 8.75 -4.95 9.51
CA TYR A 104 9.75 -3.89 9.40
C TYR A 104 10.26 -3.42 10.77
N SER A 105 9.43 -3.48 11.81
CA SER A 105 9.88 -3.19 13.18
C SER A 105 10.87 -4.23 13.71
N ILE A 106 10.77 -5.49 13.27
CA ILE A 106 11.62 -6.59 13.74
C ILE A 106 12.89 -6.71 12.89
N MET A 107 12.74 -6.61 11.56
CA MET A 107 13.80 -6.87 10.58
C MET A 107 14.38 -5.58 9.97
N GLY A 108 13.91 -4.41 10.42
CA GLY A 108 14.30 -3.12 9.87
C GLY A 108 15.77 -2.81 10.11
N PRO A 109 16.43 -2.12 9.17
CA PRO A 109 17.81 -1.69 9.35
C PRO A 109 17.95 -0.76 10.58
N PRO A 110 19.13 -0.72 11.21
CA PRO A 110 19.38 0.19 12.32
C PRO A 110 19.13 1.64 11.90
N ARG A 111 18.56 2.44 12.82
CA ARG A 111 18.17 3.85 12.57
C ARG A 111 19.32 4.76 12.14
N TYR A 112 20.55 4.37 12.43
CA TYR A 112 21.75 5.14 12.09
C TYR A 112 22.53 4.44 10.98
N GLY A 113 22.75 5.17 9.89
CA GLY A 113 23.65 4.76 8.83
C GLY A 113 25.12 4.93 9.23
N PRO A 114 26.05 4.33 8.46
CA PRO A 114 27.49 4.42 8.72
C PRO A 114 28.08 5.84 8.58
N LEU A 115 27.30 6.80 8.06
CA LEU A 115 27.67 8.20 7.88
C LEU A 115 26.87 9.15 8.80
N ASP A 116 25.95 8.63 9.62
CA ASP A 116 25.17 9.46 10.52
C ASP A 116 26.01 9.85 11.73
N ALA A 117 26.14 11.15 11.98
CA ALA A 117 26.69 11.64 13.23
C ALA A 117 25.75 11.20 14.37
N PRO A 118 26.28 10.70 15.50
CA PRO A 118 25.45 10.36 16.65
C PRO A 118 24.62 11.59 17.06
N PRO A 119 23.38 11.40 17.53
CA PRO A 119 22.51 12.51 17.89
C PRO A 119 23.24 13.43 18.86
N VAL A 120 23.38 14.71 18.48
CA VAL A 120 24.01 15.72 19.32
C VAL A 120 23.12 15.89 20.55
N SER A 121 23.47 15.23 21.65
CA SER A 121 22.76 15.40 22.92
C SER A 121 22.99 16.83 23.40
N GLY A 122 22.06 17.72 23.06
CA GLY A 122 22.15 19.13 23.38
C GLY A 122 22.06 19.37 24.88
N ARG A 123 23.19 19.35 25.58
CA ARG A 123 23.37 20.18 26.77
C ARG A 123 23.99 21.47 26.26
N GLY A 124 23.12 22.43 25.93
CA GLY A 124 23.50 23.75 25.45
C GLY A 124 24.49 24.40 26.42
N ARG A 125 25.77 24.38 26.09
CA ARG A 125 26.75 25.27 26.70
C ARG A 125 26.90 26.48 25.79
N SER A 126 26.30 27.57 26.26
CA SER A 126 26.51 28.95 25.84
C SER A 126 27.99 29.18 25.50
N LEU A 127 28.31 29.36 24.22
CA LEU A 127 29.52 30.05 23.80
C LEU A 127 29.24 31.56 23.92
N ARG A 128 29.57 32.12 25.08
CA ARG A 128 29.63 33.56 25.32
C ARG A 128 31.03 34.01 24.86
N ARG A 129 31.09 34.80 23.78
CA ARG A 129 32.25 35.65 23.48
C ARG A 129 32.11 36.94 24.26
#